data_AF-A0A847DDB9-F1
#
_entry.id   AF-A0A847DDB9-F1
#
_cell.length_a   1.000
_cell.length_b   1.000
_cell.length_c   1.000
_cell.angle_alpha   90.00
_cell.angle_beta   90.00
_cell.angle_gamma   90.00
#
_symmetry.space_group_name_H-M   'P 1'
#
loop_
_entity.id
_entity.type
_entity.pdbx_description
1 polymer ?
#
loop_
_entity_poly.entity_id
_entity_poly.type
_entity_poly.pdbx_seq_one_letter_code
_entity_poly.pdbx_strand_id
1 'polypeptide(L)'
;MKKVTFKFILNIFLFITFLFLMDEWSFLGITFHEIAGLVICLFYILHKALNWKFIKETTLRMFGKCTARGRINYILDLLILIGFTLIIISGMGIAKTMDFSWLGFTKENFIIWRFMHTSISMITLMFVGIHVGLHWNWVVARFKKSGADQEGASC
;
A
#
# COMPACT_ATOMS: atom_id res chain seq x y z
N MET A 1 -10.56 8.34 -19.97
CA MET A 1 -10.94 8.82 -18.62
C MET A 1 -11.16 7.69 -17.61
N LYS A 2 -12.00 6.68 -17.88
CA LYS A 2 -12.34 5.57 -16.95
C LYS A 2 -11.14 4.87 -16.27
N LYS A 3 -10.06 4.60 -17.01
CA LYS A 3 -8.86 3.89 -16.49
C LYS A 3 -8.08 4.68 -15.42
N VAL A 4 -8.03 6.01 -15.52
CA VAL A 4 -7.31 6.86 -14.56
C VAL A 4 -8.10 6.98 -13.26
N THR A 5 -9.42 7.17 -13.37
CA THR A 5 -10.33 7.17 -12.22
C THR A 5 -10.31 5.85 -11.47
N PHE A 6 -10.32 4.71 -12.19
CA PHE A 6 -10.23 3.38 -11.57
C PHE A 6 -8.95 3.21 -10.75
N LYS A 7 -7.78 3.58 -11.30
CA LYS A 7 -6.50 3.51 -10.57
C LYS A 7 -6.50 4.39 -9.32
N PHE A 8 -7.11 5.57 -9.41
CA PHE A 8 -7.21 6.49 -8.28
C PHE A 8 -8.12 5.94 -7.16
N ILE A 9 -9.29 5.40 -7.52
CA ILE A 9 -10.19 4.75 -6.57
C ILE A 9 -9.50 3.56 -5.89
N LEU A 10 -8.79 2.73 -6.68
CA LEU A 10 -8.02 1.60 -6.17
C LEU A 10 -6.97 2.05 -5.13
N ASN A 11 -6.31 3.19 -5.35
CA ASN A 11 -5.33 3.73 -4.39
C ASN A 11 -6.00 4.19 -3.10
N ILE A 12 -7.13 4.90 -3.20
CA ILE A 12 -7.88 5.34 -2.03
C ILE A 12 -8.37 4.12 -1.24
N PHE A 13 -8.91 3.12 -1.92
CA PHE A 13 -9.37 1.89 -1.30
C PHE A 13 -8.24 1.16 -0.57
N LEU A 14 -7.08 0.99 -1.21
CA LEU A 14 -5.89 0.39 -0.59
C LEU A 14 -5.42 1.18 0.62
N PHE A 15 -5.38 2.51 0.53
CA PHE A 15 -4.94 3.37 1.63
C PHE A 15 -5.88 3.32 2.83
N ILE A 16 -7.19 3.44 2.60
CA ILE A 16 -8.20 3.36 3.67
C ILE A 16 -8.17 1.97 4.31
N THR A 17 -8.17 0.91 3.50
CA THR A 17 -8.16 -0.46 4.01
C THR A 17 -6.90 -0.71 4.84
N PHE A 18 -5.73 -0.23 4.39
CA PHE A 18 -4.49 -0.35 5.15
C PHE A 18 -4.56 0.35 6.51
N LEU A 19 -5.13 1.56 6.57
CA LEU A 19 -5.34 2.25 7.85
C LEU A 19 -6.29 1.50 8.78
N PHE A 20 -7.35 0.89 8.25
CA PHE A 20 -8.23 0.03 9.05
C PHE A 20 -7.51 -1.21 9.60
N LEU A 21 -6.59 -1.80 8.84
CA LEU A 21 -5.79 -2.94 9.29
C LEU A 21 -4.79 -2.58 10.38
N MET A 22 -4.40 -1.32 10.53
CA MET A 22 -3.50 -0.89 11.61
C MET A 22 -4.15 -1.00 12.99
N ASP A 23 -5.49 -1.05 13.05
CA ASP A 23 -6.21 -1.31 14.30
C ASP A 23 -6.45 -2.81 14.47
N GLU A 24 -5.48 -3.48 15.10
CA GLU A 24 -5.55 -4.90 15.48
C GLU A 24 -6.72 -5.19 16.45
N TRP A 25 -7.24 -4.17 17.14
CA TRP A 25 -8.28 -4.26 18.18
C TRP A 25 -9.65 -3.79 17.68
N SER A 26 -9.79 -3.62 16.36
CA SER A 26 -11.06 -3.26 15.74
C SER A 26 -12.16 -4.28 16.04
N PHE A 27 -13.40 -3.78 16.13
CA PHE A 27 -14.66 -4.43 16.55
C PHE A 27 -15.00 -5.82 15.94
N LEU A 28 -14.27 -6.28 14.92
CA LEU A 28 -14.57 -7.45 14.08
C LEU A 28 -13.69 -8.69 14.37
N GLY A 29 -12.64 -8.54 15.19
CA GLY A 29 -11.79 -9.65 15.65
C GLY A 29 -10.73 -10.11 14.65
N ILE A 30 -9.91 -11.07 15.10
CA ILE A 30 -8.71 -11.57 14.38
C ILE A 30 -9.05 -12.16 13.00
N THR A 31 -10.16 -12.87 12.85
CA THR A 31 -10.56 -13.48 11.58
C THR A 31 -10.78 -12.42 10.49
N PHE A 32 -11.37 -11.27 10.85
CA PHE A 32 -11.56 -10.18 9.90
C PHE A 32 -10.22 -9.59 9.46
N HIS A 33 -9.29 -9.37 10.40
CA HIS A 33 -7.96 -8.85 10.08
C HIS A 33 -7.21 -9.77 9.10
N GLU A 34 -7.28 -11.09 9.29
CA GLU A 34 -6.65 -12.07 8.39
C GLU A 34 -7.28 -12.05 6.98
N ILE A 35 -8.62 -12.07 6.90
CA ILE A 35 -9.33 -12.03 5.60
C ILE A 35 -9.08 -10.70 4.89
N ALA A 36 -9.20 -9.58 5.60
CA ALA A 36 -8.98 -8.26 5.04
C ALA A 36 -7.53 -8.08 4.57
N GLY A 37 -6.55 -8.65 5.30
CA GLY A 37 -5.15 -8.71 4.89
C GLY A 37 -4.94 -9.45 3.56
N LEU A 38 -5.59 -10.59 3.37
CA LEU A 38 -5.53 -11.34 2.10
C LEU A 38 -6.21 -10.60 0.95
N VAL A 39 -7.35 -9.96 1.21
CA VAL A 39 -8.02 -9.11 0.22
C VAL A 39 -7.11 -7.96 -0.20
N ILE A 40 -6.45 -7.30 0.77
CA ILE A 40 -5.46 -6.25 0.47
C ILE A 40 -4.31 -6.78 -0.36
N CYS A 41 -3.82 -7.99 -0.07
CA CYS A 41 -2.74 -8.62 -0.82
C CYS A 41 -3.12 -8.77 -2.30
N LEU A 42 -4.33 -9.27 -2.58
CA LEU A 42 -4.84 -9.41 -3.94
C LEU A 42 -4.94 -8.07 -4.67
N PHE A 43 -5.53 -7.05 -4.03
CA PHE A 43 -5.66 -5.73 -4.62
C PHE A 43 -4.31 -5.02 -4.80
N TYR A 44 -3.36 -5.26 -3.91
CA TYR A 44 -2.00 -4.75 -4.01
C TYR A 44 -1.27 -5.33 -5.23
N ILE A 45 -1.37 -6.64 -5.45
CA ILE A 45 -0.83 -7.30 -6.65
C ILE A 45 -1.49 -6.74 -7.91
N LEU A 46 -2.82 -6.60 -7.91
CA LEU A 46 -3.56 -6.01 -9.02
C LEU A 46 -3.08 -4.57 -9.30
N HIS A 47 -2.92 -3.76 -8.26
CA HIS A 47 -2.43 -2.39 -8.38
C HIS A 47 -1.02 -2.36 -8.99
N LYS A 48 -0.11 -3.23 -8.54
CA LYS A 48 1.25 -3.37 -9.08
C LYS A 48 1.23 -3.78 -10.55
N ALA A 49 0.43 -4.78 -10.92
CA ALA A 49 0.30 -5.25 -12.29
C ALA A 49 -0.24 -4.15 -13.22
N LEU A 50 -1.27 -3.42 -12.80
CA LEU A 50 -1.85 -2.31 -13.57
C LEU A 50 -0.90 -1.11 -13.72
N ASN A 51 0.07 -0.97 -12.81
CA ASN A 51 1.08 0.08 -12.82
C ASN A 51 2.48 -0.45 -13.19
N TRP A 52 2.58 -1.66 -13.78
CA TRP A 52 3.85 -2.28 -14.13
C TRP A 52 4.71 -1.42 -15.07
N LYS A 53 4.08 -0.77 -16.05
CA LYS A 53 4.77 0.17 -16.95
C LYS A 53 5.40 1.34 -16.18
N PHE A 54 4.67 1.91 -15.23
CA PHE A 54 5.16 2.99 -14.37
C PHE A 54 6.33 2.51 -13.51
N ILE A 55 6.25 1.31 -12.93
CA ILE A 55 7.35 0.73 -12.15
C ILE A 55 8.59 0.60 -13.03
N LYS A 56 8.47 -0.03 -14.21
CA LYS A 56 9.58 -0.23 -15.15
C LYS A 56 10.21 1.09 -15.59
N GLU A 57 9.40 2.06 -15.99
CA GLU A 57 9.87 3.37 -16.41
C GLU A 57 10.54 4.14 -15.27
N THR A 58 10.02 4.04 -14.05
CA THR A 58 10.59 4.71 -12.89
C THR A 58 11.92 4.06 -12.46
N THR A 59 12.02 2.73 -12.50
CA THR A 59 13.28 2.00 -12.29
C THR A 59 14.32 2.34 -13.35
N LEU A 60 13.93 2.45 -14.62
CA LEU A 60 14.85 2.85 -15.70
C LEU A 60 15.32 4.30 -15.55
N ARG A 61 14.44 5.22 -15.12
CA ARG A 61 14.79 6.63 -14.88
C ARG A 61 15.79 6.82 -13.74
N MET A 62 15.90 5.91 -12.78
CA MET A 62 16.97 5.95 -11.77
C MET A 62 18.36 5.87 -12.36
N PHE A 63 18.56 5.00 -13.35
CA PHE A 63 19.85 4.82 -14.02
C PHE A 63 20.15 5.96 -15.01
N GLY A 64 19.23 6.91 -15.18
CA GLY A 64 19.38 8.11 -16.00
C GLY A 64 19.58 9.41 -15.20
N LYS A 65 19.46 10.55 -15.89
CA LYS A 65 19.56 11.89 -15.29
C LYS A 65 18.28 12.25 -14.53
N CYS A 66 18.19 11.82 -13.27
CA CYS A 66 17.09 12.18 -12.37
C CYS A 66 17.51 13.28 -11.38
N THR A 67 16.61 14.24 -11.12
CA THR A 67 16.79 15.26 -10.09
C THR A 67 16.85 14.60 -8.69
N ALA A 68 17.55 15.22 -7.73
CA ALA A 68 17.69 14.68 -6.37
C ALA A 68 16.32 14.38 -5.72
N ARG A 69 15.32 15.22 -5.96
CA ARG A 69 13.94 15.02 -5.49
C ARG A 69 13.26 13.80 -6.12
N GLY A 70 13.51 13.53 -7.41
CA GLY A 70 13.03 12.32 -8.08
C GLY A 70 13.64 11.04 -7.51
N ARG A 71 14.91 11.09 -7.08
CA ARG A 71 15.58 9.95 -6.43
C ARG A 71 15.00 9.66 -5.04
N ILE A 72 14.75 10.68 -4.23
CA ILE A 72 14.14 10.52 -2.89
C ILE A 72 12.75 9.89 -3.00
N ASN A 73 11.89 10.41 -3.88
CA ASN A 73 10.56 9.85 -4.08
C ASN A 73 10.61 8.39 -4.54
N TYR A 74 11.53 8.05 -5.44
CA TYR A 74 11.71 6.67 -5.87
C TYR A 74 12.13 5.74 -4.73
N ILE A 75 13.14 6.16 -3.93
CA ILE A 75 13.61 5.35 -2.80
C ILE A 75 12.46 5.13 -1.82
N LEU A 76 11.66 6.16 -1.55
CA LEU A 76 10.49 6.05 -0.69
C LEU A 76 9.45 5.07 -1.25
N ASP A 77 9.14 5.17 -2.55
CA ASP A 77 8.19 4.25 -3.22
C ASP A 77 8.70 2.79 -3.20
N LEU A 78 10.01 2.60 -3.35
CA LEU A 78 10.66 1.30 -3.25
C LEU A 78 10.60 0.74 -1.83
N LEU A 79 10.85 1.57 -0.81
CA LEU A 79 10.74 1.17 0.59
C LEU A 79 9.31 0.79 0.96
N ILE A 80 8.31 1.52 0.46
CA ILE A 80 6.89 1.19 0.63
C ILE A 80 6.56 -0.13 -0.08
N LEU A 81 7.07 -0.35 -1.30
CA LEU A 81 6.91 -1.61 -2.04
C LEU A 81 7.45 -2.80 -1.22
N ILE A 82 8.69 -2.69 -0.73
CA ILE A 82 9.33 -3.74 0.07
C ILE A 82 8.58 -3.94 1.40
N GLY A 83 8.22 -2.84 2.07
CA GLY A 83 7.48 -2.87 3.33
C GLY A 83 6.16 -3.63 3.23
N PHE A 84 5.30 -3.30 2.27
CA PHE A 84 4.04 -4.02 2.04
C PHE A 84 4.27 -5.50 1.71
N THR A 85 5.30 -5.82 0.92
CA THR A 85 5.62 -7.21 0.59
C THR A 85 5.98 -8.01 1.84
N LEU A 86 6.81 -7.43 2.72
CA LEU A 86 7.21 -8.06 3.96
C LEU A 86 6.05 -8.17 4.97
N ILE A 87 5.16 -7.18 5.04
CA ILE A 87 3.94 -7.23 5.87
C ILE A 87 3.05 -8.40 5.44
N ILE A 88 2.85 -8.58 4.13
CA ILE A 88 2.04 -9.69 3.59
C ILE A 88 2.67 -11.03 3.95
N ILE A 89 3.97 -11.21 3.70
CA ILE A 89 4.69 -12.47 3.98
C ILE A 89 4.65 -12.79 5.48
N SER A 90 4.97 -11.82 6.33
CA SER A 90 4.93 -11.99 7.78
C SER A 90 3.50 -12.21 8.31
N GLY A 91 2.50 -11.59 7.68
CA GLY A 91 1.08 -11.78 7.95
C GLY A 91 0.62 -13.22 7.72
N MET A 92 1.08 -13.84 6.63
CA MET A 92 0.84 -15.27 6.36
C MET A 92 1.50 -16.16 7.42
N GLY A 93 2.68 -15.78 7.93
CA GLY A 93 3.39 -16.50 8.98
C GLY A 93 2.73 -16.43 10.37
N ILE A 94 1.90 -15.42 10.65
CA ILE A 94 1.15 -15.28 11.92
C ILE A 94 -0.30 -15.73 11.82
N ALA A 95 -0.79 -16.11 10.64
CA ALA A 95 -2.17 -16.50 10.45
C ALA A 95 -2.55 -17.65 11.39
N LYS A 96 -3.63 -17.46 12.15
CA LYS A 96 -4.15 -18.45 13.10
C LYS A 96 -5.30 -19.25 12.51
N THR A 97 -6.12 -18.65 11.65
CA THR A 97 -7.30 -19.32 11.10
C THR A 97 -7.04 -20.02 9.77
N MET A 98 -6.06 -19.55 8.99
CA MET A 98 -5.69 -20.14 7.71
C MET A 98 -4.35 -20.85 7.80
N ASP A 99 -4.29 -22.08 7.29
CA ASP A 99 -3.08 -22.88 7.30
C ASP A 99 -2.20 -22.58 6.06
N PHE A 100 -1.00 -22.07 6.31
CA PHE A 100 0.02 -21.83 5.29
C PHE A 100 1.23 -22.76 5.44
N SER A 101 1.08 -23.92 6.08
CA SER A 101 2.16 -24.89 6.28
C SER A 101 2.82 -25.35 4.97
N TRP A 102 2.08 -25.33 3.85
CA TRP A 102 2.60 -25.63 2.50
C TRP A 102 3.67 -24.63 1.99
N LEU A 103 3.76 -23.44 2.60
CA LEU A 103 4.80 -22.43 2.32
C LEU A 103 6.02 -22.56 3.25
N GLY A 104 6.05 -23.57 4.12
CA GLY A 104 7.16 -23.78 5.07
C GLY A 104 7.09 -22.91 6.33
N PHE A 105 5.96 -22.26 6.60
CA PHE A 105 5.76 -21.53 7.85
C PHE A 105 5.54 -22.51 9.01
N THR A 106 6.49 -22.54 9.95
CA THR A 106 6.36 -23.34 11.18
C THR A 106 5.80 -22.50 12.32
N LYS A 107 4.93 -23.10 13.13
CA LYS A 107 4.33 -22.45 14.31
C LYS A 107 5.36 -22.08 15.40
N GLU A 108 6.52 -22.74 15.38
CA GLU A 108 7.63 -22.49 16.32
C GLU A 108 8.18 -21.06 16.20
N ASN A 109 8.12 -20.46 15.02
CA ASN A 109 8.64 -19.11 14.78
C ASN A 109 7.58 -18.01 14.91
N PHE A 110 6.39 -18.31 15.45
CA PHE A 110 5.26 -17.37 15.54
C PHE A 110 5.63 -16.01 16.14
N ILE A 111 6.44 -16.00 17.20
CA ILE A 111 6.88 -14.77 17.88
C ILE A 111 7.74 -13.89 16.96
N ILE A 112 8.65 -14.50 16.20
CA ILE A 112 9.52 -13.79 15.26
C ILE A 112 8.67 -13.17 14.14
N TRP A 113 7.75 -13.95 13.57
CA TRP A 113 6.84 -13.46 12.54
C TRP A 113 5.96 -12.33 13.03
N ARG A 114 5.43 -12.42 14.27
CA ARG A 114 4.63 -11.37 14.89
C ARG A 114 5.43 -10.09 15.10
N PHE A 115 6.64 -10.22 15.65
CA PHE A 115 7.52 -9.07 15.83
C PHE A 115 7.84 -8.39 14.49
N MET A 116 8.23 -9.16 13.48
CA MET A 116 8.48 -8.64 12.13
C MET A 116 7.24 -7.97 11.54
N HIS A 117 6.07 -8.60 11.64
CA HIS A 117 4.82 -8.06 11.10
C HIS A 117 4.48 -6.70 11.72
N THR A 118 4.50 -6.60 13.06
CA THR A 118 4.17 -5.35 13.76
C THR A 118 5.22 -4.26 13.49
N SER A 119 6.52 -4.57 13.58
CA SER A 119 7.59 -3.59 13.35
C SER A 119 7.56 -3.05 11.92
N ILE A 120 7.43 -3.92 10.92
CA ILE A 120 7.42 -3.52 9.51
C ILE A 120 6.13 -2.75 9.19
N SER A 121 4.99 -3.09 9.82
CA SER A 121 3.74 -2.35 9.67
C SER A 121 3.86 -0.90 10.14
N MET A 122 4.47 -0.66 11.30
CA MET A 122 4.70 0.71 11.80
C MET A 122 5.68 1.50 10.94
N ILE A 123 6.78 0.88 10.51
CA ILE A 123 7.77 1.52 9.63
C ILE A 123 7.13 1.87 8.28
N THR A 124 6.33 0.96 7.72
CA THR A 124 5.65 1.18 6.43
C THR A 124 4.59 2.27 6.57
N LEU A 125 3.85 2.32 7.69
CA LEU A 125 2.91 3.41 7.97
C LEU A 125 3.61 4.78 7.98
N MET A 126 4.78 4.87 8.63
CA MET A 126 5.60 6.08 8.63
C MET A 126 6.00 6.49 7.20
N PHE A 127 6.50 5.55 6.38
CA PHE A 127 6.87 5.85 5.00
C PHE A 127 5.69 6.27 4.13
N VAL A 128 4.54 5.61 4.29
CA VAL A 128 3.29 5.99 3.62
C VAL A 128 2.87 7.42 4.02
N GLY A 129 2.98 7.78 5.30
CA GLY A 129 2.70 9.13 5.79
C GLY A 129 3.62 10.18 5.13
N ILE A 130 4.92 9.91 5.06
CA ILE A 130 5.89 10.78 4.36
C ILE A 130 5.54 10.90 2.87
N HIS A 131 5.19 9.79 2.22
CA HIS A 131 4.82 9.76 0.80
C HIS A 131 3.59 10.64 0.54
N VAL A 132 2.53 10.49 1.33
CA VAL A 132 1.33 11.33 1.23
C VAL A 132 1.67 12.80 1.49
N GLY A 133 2.49 13.10 2.48
CA GLY A 133 2.93 14.46 2.81
C GLY A 133 3.72 15.13 1.66
N LEU A 134 4.66 14.41 1.04
CA LEU A 134 5.42 14.90 -0.11
C LEU A 134 4.54 15.19 -1.34
N HIS A 135 3.43 14.46 -1.47
CA HIS A 135 2.47 14.58 -2.56
C HIS A 135 1.22 15.40 -2.20
N TRP A 136 1.16 16.00 -1.00
CA TRP A 136 -0.03 16.70 -0.48
C TRP A 136 -0.56 17.79 -1.42
N ASN A 137 0.34 18.60 -1.98
CA ASN A 137 -0.03 19.68 -2.91
C ASN A 137 -0.74 19.15 -4.17
N TRP A 138 -0.33 17.98 -4.68
CA TRP A 138 -0.96 17.35 -5.84
C TRP A 138 -2.35 16.80 -5.48
N VAL A 139 -2.50 16.22 -4.29
CA VAL A 139 -3.77 15.71 -3.77
C VAL A 139 -4.79 16.86 -3.65
N VAL A 140 -4.42 17.95 -2.97
CA VAL A 140 -5.28 19.14 -2.81
C VAL A 140 -5.66 19.75 -4.16
N ALA A 141 -4.71 19.86 -5.11
CA ALA A 141 -5.00 20.38 -6.45
C ALA A 141 -6.00 19.50 -7.22
N ARG A 142 -5.95 18.18 -7.05
CA ARG A 142 -6.89 17.23 -7.67
C ARG A 142 -8.30 17.38 -7.11
N PHE A 143 -8.43 17.57 -5.79
CA PHE A 143 -9.72 17.82 -5.14
C PHE A 143 -10.32 19.18 -5.52
N LYS A 144 -9.51 20.24 -5.57
CA LYS A 144 -9.94 21.57 -6.02
C LYS A 144 -10.45 21.56 -7.47
N LYS A 145 -9.75 20.87 -8.37
CA LYS A 145 -10.16 20.74 -9.77
C LYS A 145 -11.47 19.96 -9.94
N SER A 146 -11.70 18.96 -9.08
CA SER A 146 -12.93 18.17 -9.10
C SER A 146 -14.16 18.95 -8.60
N GLY A 147 -13.97 19.98 -7.77
CA GLY A 147 -15.03 20.93 -7.38
C GLY A 147 -15.34 21.96 -8.48
N ALA A 148 -14.30 22.47 -9.15
CA ALA A 148 -14.48 23.43 -10.26
C ALA A 148 -15.15 22.79 -11.50
N ASP A 149 -14.91 21.50 -11.75
CA ASP A 149 -15.59 20.75 -12.82
C ASP A 149 -17.10 20.52 -12.51
N GLN A 150 -17.56 20.69 -11.26
CA GLN A 150 -18.98 20.62 -10.88
C GLN A 150 -19.70 21.98 -10.95
N GLU A 151 -19.00 23.09 -10.67
CA GLU A 151 -19.58 24.44 -10.83
C GLU A 151 -19.69 24.89 -12.29
N GLY A 152 -18.88 24.33 -13.20
CA GLY A 152 -18.95 24.63 -14.65
C GLY A 152 -19.98 23.81 -15.45
N ALA A 153 -20.69 22.87 -14.81
CA ALA A 153 -21.68 21.99 -15.45
C ALA A 153 -23.14 22.35 -15.11
N SER A 154 -23.36 23.46 -14.39
CA SER A 154 -24.68 24.05 -14.16
C SER A 154 -24.90 25.23 -15.12
N CYS A 155 -25.11 24.91 -16.39
CA CYS A 155 -25.87 25.72 -17.35
C CYS A 155 -26.73 24.77 -18.17
#